data_AF-A0A940CS33-F1
#
_entry.id   AF-A0A940CS33-F1
#
_cell.length_a   1.000
_cell.length_b   1.000
_cell.length_c   1.000
_cell.angle_alpha   90.00
_cell.angle_beta   90.00
_cell.angle_gamma   90.00
#
_symmetry.space_group_name_H-M   'P 1'
#
loop_
_entity.id
_entity.type
_entity.pdbx_description
1 polymer ?
#
loop_
_entity_poly.entity_id
_entity_poly.type
_entity_poly.pdbx_seq_one_letter_code
_entity_poly.pdbx_strand_id
1 'polypeptide(L)'
;MKNHLLSLVRAMSAQSKVFVACHPDMAAECEAAGARVLPVPLRGELTPREDMNCIRYLAAVIRQLNIPLVHVHGAKAGLVGRIAARLSGVRGVIYTVHNSIFYEDWVAWKRWLLTRAEVQLRFLTTRIITVSEYLRRELIEREGIEKHRVVTVHNGIDITPFHGDRAVGMAVRRELGIPEDAPVVGTVARLAPQKGVTYLIKALARLRNYLPSVRGVVVGDGPLREDLEREASEYAVPVTFTGYYADIPASLASFDVVAIPSVTEGLSLSVLEAMASARPVVAAAVGGLPEVILEGRTGLLVPPRDPEALSTALYRLLTRPAEAGRMGTAGRERVRQSFTLEKMVNRTREIYHQALGNLR
;
A
#
# COMPACT_ATOMS: atom_id res chain seq x y z
N MET A 1 -2.07 -2.40 2.88
CA MET A 1 -2.38 -3.31 3.99
C MET A 1 -3.43 -4.37 3.64
N LYS A 2 -4.69 -4.04 3.32
CA LYS A 2 -5.76 -5.04 3.03
C LYS A 2 -5.36 -6.07 1.95
N ASN A 3 -5.03 -5.61 0.75
CA ASN A 3 -4.65 -6.50 -0.36
C ASN A 3 -3.39 -7.32 -0.07
N HIS A 4 -2.42 -6.74 0.66
CA HIS A 4 -1.25 -7.46 1.14
C HIS A 4 -1.64 -8.62 2.05
N LEU A 5 -2.51 -8.38 3.05
CA LEU A 5 -2.99 -9.41 3.97
C LEU A 5 -3.72 -10.53 3.19
N LEU A 6 -4.65 -10.17 2.30
CA LEU A 6 -5.41 -11.15 1.52
C LEU A 6 -4.51 -12.01 0.63
N SER A 7 -3.51 -11.40 -0.02
CA SER A 7 -2.54 -12.14 -0.86
C SER A 7 -1.69 -13.09 -0.02
N LEU A 8 -1.24 -12.64 1.16
CA LEU A 8 -0.51 -13.49 2.10
C LEU A 8 -1.37 -14.64 2.60
N VAL A 9 -2.62 -14.38 2.99
CA VAL A 9 -3.58 -15.40 3.45
C VAL A 9 -3.81 -16.46 2.37
N ARG A 10 -4.10 -16.05 1.13
CA ARG A 10 -4.28 -16.98 -0.02
C ARG A 10 -3.07 -17.87 -0.22
N ALA A 11 -1.87 -17.29 -0.18
CA ALA A 11 -0.65 -18.06 -0.39
C ALA A 11 -0.38 -19.04 0.78
N MET A 12 -0.71 -18.65 2.01
CA MET A 12 -0.47 -19.45 3.21
C MET A 12 -1.51 -20.53 3.46
N SER A 13 -2.77 -20.29 3.11
CA SER A 13 -3.89 -21.23 3.31
C SER A 13 -3.73 -22.52 2.51
N ALA A 14 -2.96 -22.48 1.42
CA ALA A 14 -2.60 -23.66 0.64
C ALA A 14 -1.77 -24.71 1.41
N GLN A 15 -1.07 -24.31 2.48
CA GLN A 15 -0.12 -25.19 3.20
C GLN A 15 -0.34 -25.20 4.73
N SER A 16 -1.14 -24.27 5.25
CA SER A 16 -1.32 -24.07 6.69
C SER A 16 -2.77 -23.70 7.02
N LYS A 17 -3.22 -24.05 8.23
CA LYS A 17 -4.49 -23.52 8.77
C LYS A 17 -4.30 -22.07 9.17
N VAL A 18 -4.96 -21.15 8.46
CA VAL A 18 -4.88 -19.70 8.70
C VAL A 18 -6.13 -19.23 9.40
N PHE A 19 -5.97 -18.52 10.52
CA PHE A 19 -7.04 -17.79 11.21
C PHE A 19 -6.81 -16.30 11.05
N VAL A 20 -7.86 -15.54 10.72
CA VAL A 20 -7.77 -14.09 10.56
C VAL A 20 -8.74 -13.42 11.53
N ALA A 21 -8.18 -12.67 12.48
CA ALA A 21 -8.95 -11.79 13.34
C ALA A 21 -9.10 -10.42 12.66
N CYS A 22 -10.31 -10.04 12.26
CA CYS A 22 -10.55 -8.79 11.54
C CYS A 22 -11.94 -8.22 11.81
N HIS A 23 -12.16 -6.97 11.39
CA HIS A 23 -13.50 -6.36 11.40
C HIS A 23 -14.48 -7.19 10.54
N PRO A 24 -15.77 -7.30 10.92
CA PRO A 24 -16.77 -8.08 10.19
C PRO A 24 -16.84 -7.82 8.69
N ASP A 25 -16.71 -6.57 8.24
CA ASP A 25 -16.76 -6.23 6.79
C ASP A 25 -15.64 -6.86 5.95
N MET A 26 -14.59 -7.39 6.58
CA MET A 26 -13.52 -8.11 5.88
C MET A 26 -13.69 -9.63 5.93
N ALA A 27 -14.71 -10.15 6.61
CA ALA A 27 -14.87 -11.58 6.83
C ALA A 27 -15.00 -12.34 5.51
N ALA A 28 -15.92 -11.94 4.64
CA ALA A 28 -16.18 -12.60 3.36
C ALA A 28 -14.93 -12.69 2.47
N GLU A 29 -14.13 -11.63 2.40
CA GLU A 29 -12.90 -11.61 1.58
C GLU A 29 -11.79 -12.48 2.18
N CYS A 30 -11.67 -12.52 3.50
CA CYS A 30 -10.71 -13.37 4.21
C CYS A 30 -11.09 -14.86 4.10
N GLU A 31 -12.38 -15.19 4.17
CA GLU A 31 -12.91 -16.54 3.95
C GLU A 31 -12.70 -17.00 2.51
N ALA A 32 -13.00 -16.13 1.54
CA ALA A 32 -12.70 -16.38 0.13
C ALA A 32 -11.19 -16.55 -0.14
N ALA A 33 -10.34 -15.98 0.70
CA ALA A 33 -8.89 -16.20 0.68
C ALA A 33 -8.44 -17.51 1.35
N GLY A 34 -9.35 -18.28 1.94
CA GLY A 34 -9.09 -19.57 2.59
C GLY A 34 -8.76 -19.49 4.08
N ALA A 35 -9.01 -18.34 4.74
CA ALA A 35 -8.88 -18.25 6.19
C ALA A 35 -10.17 -18.63 6.93
N ARG A 36 -10.01 -19.07 8.18
CA ARG A 36 -11.10 -19.08 9.16
C ARG A 36 -11.15 -17.73 9.85
N VAL A 37 -12.28 -17.04 9.80
CA VAL A 37 -12.39 -15.68 10.33
C VAL A 37 -12.84 -15.66 11.78
N LEU A 38 -12.23 -14.77 12.55
CA LEU A 38 -12.59 -14.42 13.93
C LEU A 38 -13.03 -12.96 13.94
N PRO A 39 -14.33 -12.64 13.89
CA PRO A 39 -14.80 -11.27 13.81
C PRO A 39 -14.53 -10.52 15.13
N VAL A 40 -13.79 -9.41 15.03
CA VAL A 40 -13.42 -8.56 16.18
C VAL A 40 -13.36 -7.08 15.78
N PRO A 41 -13.72 -6.14 16.69
CA PRO A 41 -13.75 -4.70 16.40
C PRO A 41 -12.33 -4.07 16.38
N LEU A 42 -11.49 -4.48 15.43
CA LEU A 42 -10.11 -4.01 15.28
C LEU A 42 -9.95 -2.75 14.41
N ARG A 43 -11.05 -2.08 14.05
CA ARG A 43 -11.05 -0.80 13.32
C ARG A 43 -11.30 0.37 14.28
N GLY A 44 -11.02 1.58 13.79
CA GLY A 44 -11.28 2.83 14.51
C GLY A 44 -10.20 3.20 15.52
N GLU A 45 -10.53 4.17 16.37
CA GLU A 45 -9.66 4.66 17.45
C GLU A 45 -9.52 3.62 18.58
N LEU A 46 -8.58 3.86 19.49
CA LEU A 46 -8.38 3.03 20.67
C LEU A 46 -9.52 3.27 21.66
N THR A 47 -10.19 2.20 22.06
CA THR A 47 -11.32 2.20 22.98
C THR A 47 -11.00 1.24 24.13
N PRO A 48 -10.50 1.72 25.29
CA PRO A 48 -9.87 0.87 26.31
C PRO A 48 -10.69 -0.35 26.75
N ARG A 49 -12.01 -0.19 26.89
CA ARG A 49 -12.91 -1.28 27.30
C ARG A 49 -13.07 -2.34 26.21
N GLU A 50 -13.35 -1.91 24.97
CA GLU A 50 -13.55 -2.82 23.84
C GLU A 50 -12.23 -3.50 23.46
N ASP A 51 -11.13 -2.76 23.46
CA ASP A 51 -9.79 -3.28 23.18
C ASP A 51 -9.38 -4.32 24.23
N MET A 52 -9.63 -4.08 25.52
CA MET A 52 -9.36 -5.05 26.57
C MET A 52 -10.22 -6.31 26.44
N ASN A 53 -11.50 -6.17 26.08
CA ASN A 53 -12.38 -7.32 25.82
C ASN A 53 -11.88 -8.11 24.60
N CYS A 54 -11.45 -7.42 23.54
CA CYS A 54 -10.85 -8.02 22.36
C CYS A 54 -9.56 -8.77 22.71
N ILE A 55 -8.67 -8.19 23.52
CA ILE A 55 -7.45 -8.83 24.00
C ILE A 55 -7.77 -10.13 24.75
N ARG A 56 -8.72 -10.11 25.69
CA ARG A 56 -9.10 -11.31 26.47
C ARG A 56 -9.70 -12.39 25.57
N TYR A 57 -10.60 -12.01 24.67
CA TYR A 57 -11.22 -12.92 23.72
C TYR A 57 -10.16 -13.59 22.82
N LEU A 58 -9.31 -12.79 22.17
CA LEU A 58 -8.23 -13.29 21.32
C LEU A 58 -7.28 -14.17 22.12
N ALA A 59 -6.95 -13.79 23.35
CA ALA A 59 -6.06 -14.57 24.18
C ALA A 59 -6.62 -15.97 24.50
N ALA A 60 -7.94 -16.05 24.79
CA ALA A 60 -8.63 -17.31 25.01
C ALA A 60 -8.67 -18.18 23.74
N VAL A 61 -9.04 -17.58 22.60
CA VAL A 61 -9.14 -18.28 21.31
C VAL A 61 -7.78 -18.81 20.85
N ILE A 62 -6.72 -18.02 20.97
CA ILE A 62 -5.35 -18.41 20.63
C ILE A 62 -4.92 -19.64 21.46
N ARG A 63 -5.25 -19.69 22.76
CA ARG A 63 -4.97 -20.86 23.61
C ARG A 63 -5.81 -22.07 23.21
N GLN A 64 -7.11 -21.88 23.04
CA GLN A 64 -8.05 -22.97 22.69
C GLN A 64 -7.69 -23.63 21.36
N LEU A 65 -7.25 -22.84 20.39
CA LEU A 65 -6.85 -23.32 19.06
C LEU A 65 -5.37 -23.76 18.97
N ASN A 66 -4.61 -23.66 20.06
CA ASN A 66 -3.17 -23.97 20.11
C ASN A 66 -2.37 -23.26 19.00
N ILE A 67 -2.61 -21.96 18.78
CA ILE A 67 -1.96 -21.19 17.73
C ILE A 67 -0.49 -20.92 18.12
N PRO A 68 0.51 -21.39 17.34
CA PRO A 68 1.92 -21.26 17.73
C PRO A 68 2.57 -19.95 17.25
N LEU A 69 1.92 -19.25 16.31
CA LEU A 69 2.43 -18.04 15.67
C LEU A 69 1.30 -17.03 15.48
N VAL A 70 1.53 -15.80 15.91
CA VAL A 70 0.62 -14.66 15.69
C VAL A 70 1.34 -13.62 14.82
N HIS A 71 0.75 -13.28 13.68
CA HIS A 71 1.23 -12.20 12.82
C HIS A 71 0.20 -11.06 12.78
N VAL A 72 0.61 -9.87 13.20
CA VAL A 72 -0.24 -8.68 13.28
C VAL A 72 0.11 -7.66 12.19
N HIS A 73 -0.92 -6.96 11.70
CA HIS A 73 -0.81 -5.93 10.67
C HIS A 73 -1.58 -4.67 11.08
N GLY A 74 -0.91 -3.51 11.07
CA GLY A 74 -1.50 -2.21 11.41
C GLY A 74 -1.41 -1.88 12.91
N ALA A 75 -1.61 -0.59 13.26
CA ALA A 75 -1.32 -0.08 14.60
C ALA A 75 -2.23 -0.65 15.70
N LYS A 76 -3.56 -0.54 15.56
CA LYS A 76 -4.53 -1.04 16.58
C LYS A 76 -4.43 -2.56 16.75
N ALA A 77 -4.44 -3.31 15.64
CA ALA A 77 -4.25 -4.75 15.67
C ALA A 77 -2.85 -5.14 16.17
N GLY A 78 -1.84 -4.32 15.91
CA GLY A 78 -0.49 -4.46 16.46
C GLY A 78 -0.48 -4.40 17.98
N LEU A 79 -1.13 -3.40 18.58
CA LEU A 79 -1.27 -3.29 20.04
C LEU A 79 -2.05 -4.47 20.62
N VAL A 80 -3.28 -4.68 20.15
CA VAL A 80 -4.20 -5.68 20.69
C VAL A 80 -3.65 -7.10 20.50
N GLY A 81 -3.18 -7.44 19.30
CA GLY A 81 -2.73 -8.79 18.97
C GLY A 81 -1.43 -9.19 19.65
N ARG A 82 -0.45 -8.28 19.82
CA ARG A 82 0.79 -8.58 20.55
C ARG A 82 0.54 -8.85 22.03
N ILE A 83 -0.34 -8.06 22.67
CA ILE A 83 -0.72 -8.27 24.07
C ILE A 83 -1.49 -9.60 24.21
N ALA A 84 -2.46 -9.86 23.33
CA ALA A 84 -3.21 -11.12 23.34
C ALA A 84 -2.29 -12.34 23.17
N ALA A 85 -1.37 -12.31 22.21
CA ALA A 85 -0.40 -13.38 21.99
C ALA A 85 0.45 -13.65 23.24
N ARG A 86 0.94 -12.60 23.90
CA ARG A 86 1.72 -12.73 25.14
C ARG A 86 0.92 -13.33 26.29
N LEU A 87 -0.35 -12.96 26.44
CA LEU A 87 -1.27 -13.51 27.45
C LEU A 87 -1.68 -14.96 27.14
N SER A 88 -1.58 -15.37 25.89
CA SER A 88 -1.79 -16.76 25.46
C SER A 88 -0.58 -17.67 25.65
N GLY A 89 0.60 -17.11 25.97
CA GLY A 89 1.85 -17.86 26.03
C GLY A 89 2.48 -18.11 24.66
N VAL A 90 1.99 -17.47 23.60
CA VAL A 90 2.59 -17.58 22.26
C VAL A 90 3.90 -16.81 22.24
N ARG A 91 4.96 -17.49 21.84
CA ARG A 91 6.30 -16.92 21.73
C ARG A 91 6.65 -16.47 20.31
N GLY A 92 5.96 -16.98 19.28
CA GLY A 92 6.11 -16.55 17.90
C GLY A 92 5.19 -15.38 17.60
N VAL A 93 5.69 -14.15 17.70
CA VAL A 93 4.93 -12.92 17.43
C VAL A 93 5.63 -12.08 16.38
N ILE A 94 4.95 -11.85 15.26
CA ILE A 94 5.47 -11.09 14.13
C ILE A 94 4.60 -9.86 13.93
N TYR A 95 5.21 -8.73 13.63
CA TYR A 95 4.50 -7.49 13.29
C TYR A 95 5.01 -6.95 11.95
N THR A 96 4.11 -6.70 10.99
CA THR A 96 4.47 -5.98 9.76
C THR A 96 4.07 -4.50 9.83
N VAL A 97 5.05 -3.63 9.64
CA VAL A 97 4.89 -2.18 9.52
C VAL A 97 4.67 -1.81 8.05
N HIS A 98 3.49 -1.26 7.76
CA HIS A 98 3.04 -0.89 6.41
C HIS A 98 3.21 0.59 6.08
N ASN A 99 3.25 1.45 7.08
CA ASN A 99 3.33 2.90 6.92
C ASN A 99 4.23 3.48 8.01
N SER A 100 4.76 4.67 7.75
CA SER A 100 5.45 5.46 8.77
C SER A 100 4.48 5.90 9.87
N ILE A 101 4.94 5.83 11.11
CA ILE A 101 4.24 6.41 12.27
C ILE A 101 4.49 7.92 12.35
N PHE A 102 5.52 8.42 11.64
CA PHE A 102 5.87 9.84 11.57
C PHE A 102 5.09 10.63 10.53
N TYR A 103 3.87 10.20 10.23
CA TYR A 103 2.97 10.95 9.38
C TYR A 103 2.67 12.32 9.99
N GLU A 104 2.84 13.37 9.19
CA GLU A 104 2.87 14.78 9.64
C GLU A 104 1.56 15.26 10.27
N ASP A 105 0.43 14.61 10.01
CA ASP A 105 -0.87 15.04 10.55
C ASP A 105 -1.11 14.58 12.00
N TRP A 106 -0.24 13.75 12.59
CA TRP A 106 -0.36 13.42 14.01
C TRP A 106 0.18 14.55 14.87
N VAL A 107 -0.69 15.09 15.74
CA VAL A 107 -0.29 16.02 16.80
C VAL A 107 0.87 15.42 17.61
N ALA A 108 1.88 16.24 17.94
CA ALA A 108 3.17 15.78 18.48
C ALA A 108 3.07 14.79 19.65
N TRP A 109 2.09 14.98 20.54
CA TRP A 109 1.88 14.08 21.68
C TRP A 109 1.36 12.70 21.27
N LYS A 110 0.46 12.61 20.27
CA LYS A 110 -0.05 11.32 19.76
C LYS A 110 1.09 10.56 19.10
N ARG A 111 1.91 11.26 18.29
CA ARG A 111 3.13 10.71 17.69
C ARG A 111 4.07 10.15 18.76
N TRP A 112 4.37 10.94 19.79
CA TRP A 112 5.21 10.49 20.91
C TRP A 112 4.63 9.24 21.59
N LEU A 113 3.34 9.23 21.90
CA LEU A 113 2.67 8.11 22.55
C LEU A 113 2.72 6.83 21.70
N LEU A 114 2.42 6.93 20.40
CA LEU A 114 2.46 5.80 19.47
C LEU A 114 3.89 5.26 19.31
N THR A 115 4.88 6.14 19.14
CA THR A 115 6.29 5.73 19.08
C THR A 115 6.71 5.05 20.39
N ARG A 116 6.34 5.60 21.55
CA ARG A 116 6.62 4.96 22.85
C ARG A 116 5.94 3.60 22.96
N ALA A 117 4.68 3.48 22.56
CA ALA A 117 3.95 2.21 22.58
C ALA A 117 4.65 1.17 21.68
N GLU A 118 5.05 1.53 20.46
CA GLU A 118 5.76 0.62 19.54
C GLU A 118 7.10 0.17 20.08
N VAL A 119 7.88 1.12 20.63
CA VAL A 119 9.13 0.83 21.31
C VAL A 119 8.91 -0.16 22.46
N GLN A 120 7.87 0.00 23.29
CA GLN A 120 7.62 -0.96 24.38
C GLN A 120 7.11 -2.32 23.88
N LEU A 121 6.25 -2.33 22.86
CA LEU A 121 5.70 -3.56 22.30
C LEU A 121 6.76 -4.40 21.56
N ARG A 122 7.95 -3.84 21.27
CA ARG A 122 9.08 -4.60 20.73
C ARG A 122 9.48 -5.77 21.62
N PHE A 123 9.33 -5.66 22.93
CA PHE A 123 9.63 -6.75 23.88
C PHE A 123 8.62 -7.91 23.80
N LEU A 124 7.44 -7.64 23.24
CA LEU A 124 6.40 -8.64 22.98
C LEU A 124 6.45 -9.15 21.52
N THR A 125 7.46 -8.74 20.75
CA THR A 125 7.57 -9.04 19.32
C THR A 125 8.85 -9.82 19.04
N THR A 126 8.72 -11.00 18.43
CA THR A 126 9.85 -11.84 18.02
C THR A 126 10.58 -11.22 16.83
N ARG A 127 9.84 -10.78 15.81
CA ARG A 127 10.38 -10.14 14.61
C ARG A 127 9.45 -9.04 14.08
N ILE A 128 10.07 -7.95 13.64
CA ILE A 128 9.37 -6.85 12.96
C ILE A 128 9.73 -6.91 11.48
N ILE A 129 8.71 -6.99 10.64
CA ILE A 129 8.83 -6.91 9.18
C ILE A 129 8.53 -5.49 8.75
N THR A 130 9.39 -4.89 7.94
CA THR A 130 9.12 -3.62 7.26
C THR A 130 8.92 -3.85 5.77
N VAL A 131 7.98 -3.14 5.17
CA VAL A 131 7.71 -3.27 3.72
C VAL A 131 8.74 -2.54 2.85
N SER A 132 9.68 -1.80 3.44
CA SER A 132 10.76 -1.08 2.77
C SER A 132 11.97 -0.87 3.68
N GLU A 133 13.15 -0.65 3.09
CA GLU A 133 14.36 -0.26 3.83
C GLU A 133 14.26 1.15 4.40
N TYR A 134 13.45 2.03 3.78
CA TYR A 134 13.07 3.32 4.34
C TYR A 134 12.45 3.15 5.73
N LEU A 135 11.41 2.32 5.84
CA LEU A 135 10.76 2.05 7.13
C LEU A 135 11.71 1.33 8.10
N ARG A 136 12.58 0.45 7.59
CA ARG A 136 13.59 -0.22 8.41
C ARG A 136 14.55 0.77 9.06
N ARG A 137 15.09 1.70 8.29
CA ARG A 137 15.96 2.77 8.80
C ARG A 137 15.21 3.66 9.78
N GLU A 138 13.97 4.01 9.47
CA GLU A 138 13.12 4.80 10.35
C GLU A 138 12.94 4.17 11.74
N LEU A 139 12.61 2.86 11.81
CA LEU A 139 12.47 2.15 13.08
C LEU A 139 13.80 2.06 13.87
N ILE A 140 14.92 1.87 13.18
CA ILE A 140 16.23 1.70 13.83
C ILE A 140 16.75 3.06 14.33
N GLU A 141 16.77 4.06 13.45
CA GLU A 141 17.45 5.34 13.69
C GLU A 141 16.59 6.31 14.51
N ARG A 142 15.26 6.31 14.30
CA ARG A 142 14.36 7.26 14.98
C ARG A 142 13.65 6.66 16.17
N GLU A 143 13.28 5.37 16.10
CA GLU A 143 12.58 4.71 17.21
C GLU A 143 13.52 3.92 18.14
N GLY A 144 14.77 3.67 17.71
CA GLY A 144 15.77 2.98 18.52
C GLY A 144 15.54 1.47 18.62
N ILE A 145 14.82 0.88 17.67
CA ILE A 145 14.61 -0.57 17.64
C ILE A 145 15.89 -1.27 17.18
N GLU A 146 16.27 -2.36 17.84
CA GLU A 146 17.52 -3.05 17.57
C GLU A 146 17.54 -3.66 16.14
N LYS A 147 18.62 -3.40 15.40
CA LYS A 147 18.79 -3.81 13.98
C LYS A 147 18.48 -5.29 13.72
N HIS A 148 18.80 -6.18 14.67
CA HIS A 148 18.60 -7.63 14.54
C HIS A 148 17.13 -8.05 14.68
N ARG A 149 16.25 -7.20 15.23
CA ARG A 149 14.81 -7.46 15.34
C ARG A 149 14.03 -7.12 14.07
N VAL A 150 14.58 -6.22 13.25
CA VAL A 150 13.90 -5.67 12.07
C VAL A 150 14.46 -6.26 10.78
N VAL A 151 13.58 -6.81 9.95
CA VAL A 151 13.89 -7.35 8.63
C VAL A 151 12.98 -6.73 7.59
N THR A 152 13.54 -6.36 6.43
CA THR A 152 12.73 -5.88 5.33
C THR A 152 12.22 -7.05 4.50
N VAL A 153 10.93 -7.01 4.19
CA VAL A 153 10.31 -7.84 3.16
C VAL A 153 9.46 -6.92 2.31
N HIS A 154 9.99 -6.56 1.14
CA HIS A 154 9.25 -5.71 0.21
C HIS A 154 7.90 -6.33 -0.15
N ASN A 155 6.89 -5.48 -0.33
CA ASN A 155 5.61 -5.92 -0.87
C ASN A 155 5.83 -6.56 -2.24
N GLY A 156 5.08 -7.64 -2.48
CA GLY A 156 5.03 -8.32 -3.76
C GLY A 156 3.60 -8.44 -4.26
N ILE A 157 3.45 -8.47 -5.59
CA ILE A 157 2.16 -8.63 -6.26
C ILE A 157 2.16 -9.85 -7.19
N ASP A 158 0.97 -10.39 -7.44
CA ASP A 158 0.78 -11.26 -8.60
C ASP A 158 0.74 -10.38 -9.85
N ILE A 159 1.63 -10.66 -10.79
CA ILE A 159 1.80 -9.88 -12.03
C ILE A 159 0.83 -10.36 -13.10
N THR A 160 0.33 -11.60 -12.98
CA THR A 160 -0.52 -12.26 -13.97
C THR A 160 -1.66 -11.38 -14.46
N PRO A 161 -2.51 -10.75 -13.61
CA PRO A 161 -3.61 -9.96 -14.11
C PRO A 161 -3.20 -8.65 -14.81
N PHE A 162 -1.96 -8.19 -14.66
CA PHE A 162 -1.47 -6.91 -15.16
C PHE A 162 -0.78 -7.04 -16.53
N HIS A 163 -1.54 -7.40 -17.55
CA HIS A 163 -1.03 -7.53 -18.92
C HIS A 163 -0.91 -6.19 -19.69
N GLY A 164 -1.62 -5.15 -19.23
CA GLY A 164 -1.62 -3.84 -19.90
C GLY A 164 -2.33 -3.85 -21.27
N ASP A 165 -3.39 -4.66 -21.41
CA ASP A 165 -4.13 -4.82 -22.67
C ASP A 165 -4.77 -3.51 -23.13
N ARG A 166 -4.37 -3.03 -24.31
CA ARG A 166 -4.87 -1.79 -24.89
C ARG A 166 -6.37 -1.85 -25.19
N ALA A 167 -6.90 -2.97 -25.65
CA ALA A 167 -8.32 -3.09 -25.98
C ALA A 167 -9.20 -2.94 -24.72
N VAL A 168 -8.78 -3.57 -23.62
CA VAL A 168 -9.41 -3.42 -22.31
C VAL A 168 -9.34 -1.97 -21.84
N GLY A 169 -8.16 -1.34 -21.92
CA GLY A 169 -7.99 0.06 -21.55
C GLY A 169 -8.89 1.01 -22.35
N MET A 170 -9.04 0.78 -23.67
CA MET A 170 -9.94 1.56 -24.52
C MET A 170 -11.42 1.38 -24.15
N ALA A 171 -11.84 0.18 -23.75
CA ALA A 171 -13.20 -0.06 -23.28
C ALA A 171 -13.50 0.76 -22.02
N VAL A 172 -12.56 0.78 -21.06
CA VAL A 172 -12.67 1.62 -19.85
C VAL A 172 -12.71 3.11 -20.22
N ARG A 173 -11.90 3.58 -21.17
CA ARG A 173 -11.97 4.98 -21.63
C ARG A 173 -13.35 5.34 -22.16
N ARG A 174 -13.98 4.47 -22.96
CA ARG A 174 -15.33 4.69 -23.49
C ARG A 174 -16.39 4.71 -22.40
N GLU A 175 -16.31 3.79 -21.44
CA GLU A 175 -17.20 3.74 -20.27
C GLU A 175 -17.14 5.07 -19.48
N LEU A 176 -15.92 5.62 -19.31
CA LEU A 176 -15.68 6.86 -18.59
C LEU A 176 -15.87 8.13 -19.44
N GLY A 177 -16.30 8.01 -20.71
CA GLY A 177 -16.49 9.15 -21.61
C GLY A 177 -15.20 9.89 -22.00
N ILE A 178 -14.06 9.22 -21.93
CA ILE A 178 -12.74 9.78 -22.27
C ILE A 178 -12.52 9.66 -23.79
N PRO A 179 -12.18 10.77 -24.49
CA PRO A 179 -11.85 10.71 -25.92
C PRO A 179 -10.69 9.76 -26.21
N GLU A 180 -10.74 9.05 -27.34
CA GLU A 180 -9.77 8.01 -27.66
C GLU A 180 -8.34 8.54 -27.85
N ASP A 181 -8.20 9.77 -28.32
CA ASP A 181 -6.95 10.49 -28.59
C ASP A 181 -6.46 11.34 -27.41
N ALA A 182 -7.26 11.45 -26.34
CA ALA A 182 -6.89 12.23 -25.17
C ALA A 182 -5.74 11.57 -24.39
N PRO A 183 -4.69 12.31 -24.02
CA PRO A 183 -3.68 11.82 -23.09
C PRO A 183 -4.29 11.63 -21.70
N VAL A 184 -4.10 10.45 -21.09
CA VAL A 184 -4.70 10.09 -19.80
C VAL A 184 -3.63 9.93 -18.72
N VAL A 185 -3.72 10.75 -17.68
CA VAL A 185 -2.93 10.58 -16.45
C VAL A 185 -3.82 9.99 -15.36
N GLY A 186 -3.47 8.80 -14.88
CA GLY A 186 -4.24 8.08 -13.89
C GLY A 186 -3.56 7.95 -12.54
N THR A 187 -4.34 7.79 -11.48
CA THR A 187 -3.85 7.34 -10.16
C THR A 187 -4.81 6.35 -9.53
N VAL A 188 -4.28 5.34 -8.84
CA VAL A 188 -5.04 4.37 -8.05
C VAL A 188 -4.68 4.57 -6.59
N ALA A 189 -5.58 5.18 -5.82
CA ALA A 189 -5.32 5.55 -4.44
C ALA A 189 -6.58 5.78 -3.61
N ARG A 190 -6.48 5.55 -2.30
CA ARG A 190 -7.47 6.07 -1.35
C ARG A 190 -7.40 7.59 -1.32
N LEU A 191 -8.53 8.28 -1.33
CA LEU A 191 -8.59 9.75 -1.30
C LEU A 191 -8.38 10.26 0.13
N ALA A 192 -7.11 10.30 0.54
CA ALA A 192 -6.67 10.72 1.86
C ALA A 192 -5.41 11.61 1.72
N PRO A 193 -5.10 12.47 2.71
CA PRO A 193 -4.10 13.53 2.52
C PRO A 193 -2.71 12.97 2.17
N GLN A 194 -2.34 11.82 2.72
CA GLN A 194 -1.07 11.15 2.44
C GLN A 194 -0.87 10.75 0.97
N LYS A 195 -1.95 10.59 0.19
CA LYS A 195 -1.89 10.20 -1.22
C LYS A 195 -1.73 11.40 -2.16
N GLY A 196 -1.87 12.62 -1.66
CA GLY A 196 -1.45 13.83 -2.38
C GLY A 196 -2.19 14.11 -3.70
N VAL A 197 -3.43 13.64 -3.87
CA VAL A 197 -4.20 13.81 -5.12
C VAL A 197 -4.38 15.30 -5.48
N THR A 198 -4.45 16.21 -4.50
CA THR A 198 -4.40 17.67 -4.71
C THR A 198 -3.22 18.11 -5.59
N TYR A 199 -2.03 17.51 -5.40
CA TYR A 199 -0.85 17.85 -6.20
C TYR A 199 -0.95 17.36 -7.64
N LEU A 200 -1.64 16.24 -7.89
CA LEU A 200 -1.96 15.78 -9.23
C LEU A 200 -2.94 16.73 -9.91
N ILE A 201 -4.02 17.16 -9.24
CA ILE A 201 -4.99 18.12 -9.79
C ILE A 201 -4.27 19.41 -10.21
N LYS A 202 -3.43 19.96 -9.32
CA LYS A 202 -2.61 21.15 -9.59
C LYS A 202 -1.60 20.95 -10.73
N ALA A 203 -1.04 19.75 -10.87
CA ALA A 203 -0.13 19.41 -11.95
C ALA A 203 -0.87 19.33 -13.31
N LEU A 204 -2.06 18.74 -13.32
CA LEU A 204 -2.93 18.67 -14.50
C LEU A 204 -3.41 20.07 -14.94
N ALA A 205 -3.75 20.94 -14.00
CA ALA A 205 -4.11 22.34 -14.29
C ALA A 205 -3.00 23.05 -15.10
N ARG A 206 -1.74 22.88 -14.69
CA ARG A 206 -0.57 23.40 -15.42
C ARG A 206 -0.39 22.73 -16.77
N LEU A 207 -0.56 21.41 -16.82
CA LEU A 207 -0.31 20.60 -17.99
C LEU A 207 -1.25 20.95 -19.16
N ARG A 208 -2.50 21.36 -18.85
CA ARG A 208 -3.48 21.80 -19.84
C ARG A 208 -3.06 22.99 -20.69
N ASN A 209 -2.17 23.84 -20.18
CA ASN A 209 -1.61 24.95 -20.97
C ASN A 209 -0.78 24.45 -22.16
N TYR A 210 -0.29 23.21 -22.09
CA TYR A 210 0.53 22.58 -23.13
C TYR A 210 -0.18 21.40 -23.82
N LEU A 211 -1.08 20.72 -23.11
CA LEU A 211 -1.89 19.59 -23.59
C LEU A 211 -3.36 19.80 -23.20
N PRO A 212 -4.12 20.65 -23.93
CA PRO A 212 -5.49 21.03 -23.54
C PRO A 212 -6.47 19.85 -23.43
N SER A 213 -6.22 18.77 -24.17
CA SER A 213 -7.03 17.55 -24.19
C SER A 213 -6.70 16.56 -23.06
N VAL A 214 -5.68 16.81 -22.22
CA VAL A 214 -5.30 15.87 -21.15
C VAL A 214 -6.47 15.62 -20.19
N ARG A 215 -6.64 14.37 -19.80
CA ARG A 215 -7.65 13.91 -18.83
C ARG A 215 -6.98 13.32 -17.59
N GLY A 216 -7.53 13.66 -16.43
CA GLY A 216 -7.20 12.99 -15.17
C GLY A 216 -8.18 11.86 -14.88
N VAL A 217 -7.69 10.73 -14.37
CA VAL A 217 -8.55 9.68 -13.83
C VAL A 217 -8.07 9.29 -12.43
N VAL A 218 -8.99 9.32 -11.48
CA VAL A 218 -8.73 8.98 -10.08
C VAL A 218 -9.57 7.76 -9.73
N VAL A 219 -8.89 6.64 -9.51
CA VAL A 219 -9.50 5.37 -9.13
C VAL A 219 -9.33 5.14 -7.64
N GLY A 220 -10.45 5.05 -6.94
CA GLY A 220 -10.52 4.89 -5.49
C GLY A 220 -11.45 5.92 -4.85
N ASP A 221 -11.65 5.75 -3.55
CA ASP A 221 -12.54 6.58 -2.75
C ASP A 221 -11.87 6.94 -1.42
N GLY A 222 -12.43 7.89 -0.69
CA GLY A 222 -11.92 8.30 0.61
C GLY A 222 -12.52 9.61 1.10
N PRO A 223 -12.18 9.99 2.34
CA PRO A 223 -12.76 11.15 3.01
C PRO A 223 -12.55 12.48 2.28
N LEU A 224 -11.54 12.59 1.39
CA LEU A 224 -11.26 13.83 0.66
C LEU A 224 -11.97 13.92 -0.70
N ARG A 225 -12.88 13.00 -1.04
CA ARG A 225 -13.49 12.95 -2.38
C ARG A 225 -14.13 14.28 -2.78
N GLU A 226 -15.05 14.78 -1.97
CA GLU A 226 -15.81 16.01 -2.27
C GLU A 226 -14.88 17.24 -2.40
N ASP A 227 -13.88 17.33 -1.52
CA ASP A 227 -12.90 18.42 -1.54
C ASP A 227 -12.05 18.39 -2.83
N LEU A 228 -11.64 17.21 -3.27
CA LEU A 228 -10.85 17.03 -4.50
C LEU A 228 -11.68 17.26 -5.77
N GLU A 229 -12.95 16.85 -5.78
CA GLU A 229 -13.88 17.14 -6.89
C GLU A 229 -14.11 18.65 -7.03
N ARG A 230 -14.31 19.35 -5.90
CA ARG A 230 -14.41 20.82 -5.89
C ARG A 230 -13.12 21.49 -6.35
N GLU A 231 -11.96 21.04 -5.85
CA GLU A 231 -10.66 21.56 -6.28
C GLU A 231 -10.44 21.38 -7.80
N ALA A 232 -10.78 20.20 -8.35
CA ALA A 232 -10.69 19.97 -9.80
C ALA A 232 -11.59 20.90 -10.61
N SER A 233 -12.81 21.17 -10.13
CA SER A 233 -13.74 22.14 -10.73
C SER A 233 -13.21 23.57 -10.70
N GLU A 234 -12.63 24.00 -9.57
CA GLU A 234 -12.03 25.35 -9.41
C GLU A 234 -10.86 25.58 -10.38
N TYR A 235 -10.01 24.57 -10.59
CA TYR A 235 -8.95 24.63 -11.60
C TYR A 235 -9.45 24.33 -13.03
N ALA A 236 -10.75 24.12 -13.20
CA ALA A 236 -11.41 23.69 -14.44
C ALA A 236 -10.79 22.44 -15.09
N VAL A 237 -10.17 21.55 -14.30
CA VAL A 237 -9.47 20.37 -14.81
C VAL A 237 -10.45 19.22 -15.02
N PRO A 238 -10.46 18.58 -16.20
CA PRO A 238 -11.30 17.43 -16.47
C PRO A 238 -10.71 16.18 -15.78
N VAL A 239 -11.19 15.90 -14.56
CA VAL A 239 -10.81 14.73 -13.76
C VAL A 239 -12.04 13.86 -13.52
N THR A 240 -11.93 12.57 -13.88
CA THR A 240 -12.96 11.58 -13.58
C THR A 240 -12.63 10.86 -12.27
N PHE A 241 -13.50 10.99 -11.27
CA PHE A 241 -13.41 10.27 -10.00
C PHE A 241 -14.33 9.05 -10.04
N THR A 242 -13.76 7.85 -10.16
CA THR A 242 -14.56 6.63 -10.36
C THR A 242 -15.18 6.08 -9.08
N GLY A 243 -14.70 6.54 -7.90
CA GLY A 243 -14.94 5.84 -6.64
C GLY A 243 -14.25 4.48 -6.62
N TYR A 244 -14.79 3.54 -5.85
CA TYR A 244 -14.29 2.16 -5.85
C TYR A 244 -14.54 1.50 -7.22
N TYR A 245 -13.45 1.20 -7.94
CA TYR A 245 -13.50 0.45 -9.19
C TYR A 245 -12.94 -0.96 -8.97
N ALA A 246 -13.69 -1.98 -9.37
CA ALA A 246 -13.37 -3.37 -9.06
C ALA A 246 -12.15 -3.90 -9.84
N ASP A 247 -12.02 -3.50 -11.12
CA ASP A 247 -10.95 -3.99 -12.01
C ASP A 247 -9.80 -2.98 -12.11
N ILE A 248 -8.85 -3.09 -11.17
CA ILE A 248 -7.64 -2.27 -11.14
C ILE A 248 -6.74 -2.52 -12.37
N PRO A 249 -6.48 -3.78 -12.81
CA PRO A 249 -5.76 -4.02 -14.05
C PRO A 249 -6.34 -3.30 -15.28
N ALA A 250 -7.66 -3.37 -15.48
CA ALA A 250 -8.34 -2.68 -16.59
C ALA A 250 -8.20 -1.16 -16.47
N SER A 251 -8.34 -0.63 -15.25
CA SER A 251 -8.13 0.80 -14.97
C SER A 251 -6.73 1.25 -15.36
N LEU A 252 -5.69 0.53 -14.92
CA LEU A 252 -4.30 0.86 -15.24
C LEU A 252 -4.02 0.78 -16.74
N ALA A 253 -4.63 -0.18 -17.45
CA ALA A 253 -4.52 -0.30 -18.90
C ALA A 253 -5.13 0.90 -19.65
N SER A 254 -6.07 1.61 -19.03
CA SER A 254 -6.67 2.84 -19.58
C SER A 254 -5.76 4.06 -19.49
N PHE A 255 -4.70 4.04 -18.68
CA PHE A 255 -3.82 5.20 -18.46
C PHE A 255 -2.66 5.23 -19.45
N ASP A 256 -2.26 6.42 -19.88
CA ASP A 256 -1.01 6.61 -20.63
C ASP A 256 0.18 6.77 -19.68
N VAL A 257 -0.03 7.48 -18.56
CA VAL A 257 0.96 7.65 -17.48
C VAL A 257 0.29 7.52 -16.12
N VAL A 258 0.95 6.85 -15.18
CA VAL A 258 0.48 6.76 -13.79
C VAL A 258 1.20 7.77 -12.92
N ALA A 259 0.44 8.59 -12.20
CA ALA A 259 0.96 9.52 -11.21
C ALA A 259 0.78 8.98 -9.79
N ILE A 260 1.84 9.04 -8.97
CA ILE A 260 1.82 8.67 -7.56
C ILE A 260 2.33 9.88 -6.74
N PRO A 261 1.47 10.89 -6.53
CA PRO A 261 1.86 12.17 -5.94
C PRO A 261 1.90 12.12 -4.40
N SER A 262 2.13 10.94 -3.82
CA SER A 262 2.03 10.71 -2.38
C SER A 262 2.96 11.62 -1.58
N VAL A 263 2.48 12.04 -0.41
CA VAL A 263 3.27 12.80 0.58
C VAL A 263 4.06 11.85 1.47
N THR A 264 3.52 10.67 1.75
CA THR A 264 4.22 9.61 2.48
C THR A 264 3.80 8.24 1.95
N GLU A 265 4.71 7.28 1.99
CA GLU A 265 4.47 5.87 1.65
C GLU A 265 5.34 4.95 2.51
N GLY A 266 4.84 3.75 2.81
CA GLY A 266 5.73 2.66 3.23
C GLY A 266 6.36 2.01 2.00
N LEU A 267 5.53 1.35 1.21
CA LEU A 267 5.81 0.83 -0.13
C LEU A 267 4.46 0.53 -0.80
N SER A 268 3.95 1.45 -1.62
CA SER A 268 2.59 1.31 -2.18
C SER A 268 2.48 0.09 -3.09
N LEU A 269 1.38 -0.65 -3.01
CA LEU A 269 1.07 -1.68 -4.01
C LEU A 269 0.76 -1.04 -5.37
N SER A 270 0.18 0.15 -5.40
CA SER A 270 -0.22 0.82 -6.64
C SER A 270 0.96 1.13 -7.57
N VAL A 271 2.16 1.38 -7.04
CA VAL A 271 3.36 1.55 -7.88
C VAL A 271 3.77 0.22 -8.55
N LEU A 272 3.67 -0.89 -7.80
CA LEU A 272 3.99 -2.21 -8.33
C LEU A 272 2.97 -2.63 -9.39
N GLU A 273 1.68 -2.39 -9.14
CA GLU A 273 0.57 -2.69 -10.06
C GLU A 273 0.70 -1.88 -11.36
N ALA A 274 1.01 -0.59 -11.26
CA ALA A 274 1.25 0.28 -12.41
C ALA A 274 2.45 -0.19 -13.25
N MET A 275 3.58 -0.47 -12.60
CA MET A 275 4.78 -0.98 -13.27
C MET A 275 4.53 -2.37 -13.88
N ALA A 276 3.83 -3.27 -13.19
CA ALA A 276 3.45 -4.58 -13.72
C ALA A 276 2.59 -4.47 -14.98
N SER A 277 1.74 -3.44 -15.06
CA SER A 277 0.91 -3.10 -16.23
C SER A 277 1.69 -2.46 -17.40
N ALA A 278 3.03 -2.45 -17.30
CA ALA A 278 3.95 -1.77 -18.21
C ALA A 278 3.62 -0.29 -18.44
N ARG A 279 3.00 0.37 -17.45
CA ARG A 279 2.69 1.80 -17.53
C ARG A 279 3.89 2.61 -17.06
N PRO A 280 4.26 3.69 -17.77
CA PRO A 280 5.23 4.65 -17.25
C PRO A 280 4.69 5.29 -15.97
N VAL A 281 5.56 5.46 -14.96
CA VAL A 281 5.20 6.00 -13.65
C VAL A 281 5.96 7.30 -13.39
N VAL A 282 5.25 8.32 -12.91
CA VAL A 282 5.83 9.49 -12.24
C VAL A 282 5.40 9.45 -10.78
N ALA A 283 6.35 9.44 -9.86
CA ALA A 283 6.05 9.33 -8.43
C ALA A 283 6.82 10.36 -7.59
N ALA A 284 6.24 10.78 -6.47
CA ALA A 284 6.97 11.56 -5.49
C ALA A 284 8.08 10.71 -4.84
N ALA A 285 9.25 11.31 -4.62
CA ALA A 285 10.42 10.67 -4.00
C ALA A 285 10.27 10.54 -2.47
N VAL A 286 9.28 9.77 -2.03
CA VAL A 286 8.96 9.58 -0.60
C VAL A 286 8.91 8.11 -0.22
N GLY A 287 9.25 7.84 1.05
CA GLY A 287 9.10 6.50 1.61
C GLY A 287 9.92 5.46 0.85
N GLY A 288 9.32 4.29 0.60
CA GLY A 288 9.91 3.22 -0.20
C GLY A 288 9.81 3.40 -1.72
N LEU A 289 9.22 4.48 -2.25
CA LEU A 289 9.09 4.65 -3.71
C LEU A 289 10.44 4.68 -4.46
N PRO A 290 11.50 5.36 -3.95
CA PRO A 290 12.83 5.30 -4.55
C PRO A 290 13.52 3.92 -4.52
N GLU A 291 13.02 2.98 -3.70
CA GLU A 291 13.50 1.59 -3.72
C GLU A 291 12.90 0.80 -4.89
N VAL A 292 11.71 1.20 -5.36
CA VAL A 292 10.99 0.54 -6.45
C VAL A 292 11.31 1.19 -7.79
N ILE A 293 11.37 2.51 -7.86
CA ILE A 293 11.58 3.25 -9.11
C ILE A 293 13.07 3.58 -9.26
N LEU A 294 13.68 3.07 -10.32
CA LEU A 294 15.01 3.49 -10.76
C LEU A 294 14.86 4.73 -11.63
N GLU A 295 15.28 5.89 -11.11
CA GLU A 295 15.14 7.19 -11.76
C GLU A 295 15.63 7.18 -13.20
N GLY A 296 14.79 7.67 -14.12
CA GLY A 296 15.09 7.75 -15.55
C GLY A 296 15.14 6.39 -16.27
N ARG A 297 14.98 5.27 -15.57
CA ARG A 297 15.03 3.92 -16.16
C ARG A 297 13.70 3.19 -16.10
N THR A 298 13.03 3.19 -14.95
CA THR A 298 11.75 2.48 -14.75
C THR A 298 10.59 3.41 -14.42
N GLY A 299 10.84 4.71 -14.41
CA GLY A 299 9.92 5.78 -14.04
C GLY A 299 10.68 7.06 -13.71
N LEU A 300 9.95 8.10 -13.34
CA LEU A 300 10.48 9.39 -12.89
C LEU A 300 10.07 9.66 -11.44
N LEU A 301 10.99 10.23 -10.68
CA LEU A 301 10.86 10.66 -9.30
C LEU A 301 10.89 12.19 -9.26
N VAL A 302 9.92 12.76 -8.55
CA VAL A 302 9.80 14.21 -8.35
C VAL A 302 9.82 14.54 -6.85
N PRO A 303 10.18 15.76 -6.45
CA PRO A 303 9.99 16.20 -5.07
C PRO A 303 8.53 16.03 -4.62
N PRO A 304 8.27 15.61 -3.37
CA PRO A 304 6.90 15.59 -2.86
C PRO A 304 6.34 17.01 -2.75
N ARG A 305 5.01 17.12 -2.84
CA ARG A 305 4.29 18.39 -2.72
C ARG A 305 4.66 19.44 -3.78
N ASP A 306 5.18 19.00 -4.92
CA ASP A 306 5.61 19.86 -6.02
C ASP A 306 4.80 19.58 -7.29
N PRO A 307 3.66 20.28 -7.50
CA PRO A 307 2.87 20.15 -8.71
C PRO A 307 3.60 20.55 -9.99
N GLU A 308 4.61 21.41 -9.92
CA GLU A 308 5.33 21.91 -11.10
C GLU A 308 6.31 20.85 -11.61
N ALA A 309 7.10 20.26 -10.70
CA ALA A 309 7.95 19.13 -11.03
C ALA A 309 7.12 17.92 -11.52
N LEU A 310 5.99 17.64 -10.87
CA LEU A 310 5.06 16.60 -11.30
C LEU A 310 4.52 16.88 -12.72
N SER A 311 4.06 18.11 -12.99
CA SER A 311 3.55 18.50 -14.30
C SER A 311 4.61 18.35 -15.39
N THR A 312 5.84 18.80 -15.12
CA THR A 312 6.98 18.72 -16.06
C THR A 312 7.32 17.26 -16.39
N ALA A 313 7.37 16.39 -15.38
CA ALA A 313 7.65 14.97 -15.59
C ALA A 313 6.51 14.26 -16.35
N LEU A 314 5.25 14.58 -16.05
CA LEU A 314 4.10 14.07 -16.81
C LEU A 314 4.15 14.53 -18.27
N TYR A 315 4.41 15.81 -18.52
CA TYR A 315 4.56 16.36 -19.87
C TYR A 315 5.61 15.60 -20.68
N ARG A 316 6.79 15.33 -20.07
CA ARG A 316 7.86 14.56 -20.71
C ARG A 316 7.39 13.19 -21.17
N LEU A 317 6.69 12.43 -20.31
CA LEU A 317 6.27 11.07 -20.66
C LEU A 317 5.10 11.06 -21.65
N LEU A 318 4.19 12.03 -21.59
CA LEU A 318 3.08 12.15 -22.54
C LEU A 318 3.53 12.60 -23.94
N THR A 319 4.61 13.39 -24.04
CA THR A 319 5.12 13.89 -25.33
C THR A 319 6.26 13.07 -25.92
N ARG A 320 6.80 12.09 -25.18
CA ARG A 320 7.88 11.20 -25.62
C ARG A 320 7.47 9.72 -25.49
N PRO A 321 6.54 9.23 -26.33
CA PRO A 321 5.96 7.88 -26.18
C PRO A 321 7.00 6.75 -26.25
N ALA A 322 8.07 6.90 -27.03
CA ALA A 322 9.15 5.91 -27.08
C ALA A 322 9.95 5.84 -25.76
N GLU A 323 10.15 6.98 -25.09
CA GLU A 323 10.77 7.01 -23.77
C GLU A 323 9.84 6.39 -22.72
N ALA A 324 8.58 6.80 -22.73
CA ALA A 324 7.56 6.30 -21.82
C ALA A 324 7.36 4.78 -21.93
N GLY A 325 7.28 4.24 -23.15
CA GLY A 325 7.16 2.81 -23.41
C GLY A 325 8.38 2.00 -22.95
N ARG A 326 9.60 2.53 -23.14
CA ARG A 326 10.83 1.91 -22.61
C ARG A 326 10.81 1.87 -21.08
N MET A 327 10.45 2.96 -20.42
CA MET A 327 10.35 3.01 -18.95
C MET A 327 9.29 2.07 -18.41
N GLY A 328 8.10 2.03 -19.03
CA GLY A 328 7.03 1.11 -18.65
C GLY A 328 7.44 -0.36 -18.76
N THR A 329 8.08 -0.74 -19.87
CA THR A 329 8.60 -2.10 -20.08
C THR A 329 9.68 -2.46 -19.05
N ALA A 330 10.63 -1.54 -18.81
CA ALA A 330 11.68 -1.74 -17.81
C ALA A 330 11.11 -1.83 -16.38
N GLY A 331 10.05 -1.07 -16.08
CA GLY A 331 9.32 -1.14 -14.82
C GLY A 331 8.66 -2.50 -14.60
N ARG A 332 7.97 -3.03 -15.61
CA ARG A 332 7.39 -4.38 -15.56
C ARG A 332 8.44 -5.44 -15.27
N GLU A 333 9.56 -5.39 -15.98
CA GLU A 333 10.65 -6.34 -15.81
C GLU A 333 11.24 -6.27 -14.40
N ARG A 334 11.40 -5.07 -13.86
CA ARG A 334 11.86 -4.88 -12.47
C ARG A 334 10.91 -5.52 -11.45
N VAL A 335 9.60 -5.32 -11.60
CA VAL A 335 8.60 -5.95 -10.71
C VAL A 335 8.67 -7.47 -10.81
N ARG A 336 8.76 -8.01 -12.03
CA ARG A 336 8.92 -9.45 -12.29
C ARG A 336 10.16 -10.04 -11.65
N GLN A 337 11.27 -9.31 -11.63
CA GLN A 337 12.52 -9.77 -11.04
C GLN A 337 12.56 -9.66 -9.51
N SER A 338 11.92 -8.65 -8.91
CA SER A 338 12.21 -8.27 -7.51
C SER A 338 10.99 -8.22 -6.59
N PHE A 339 9.79 -7.96 -7.12
CA PHE A 339 8.60 -7.60 -6.33
C PHE A 339 7.40 -8.53 -6.63
N THR A 340 7.68 -9.82 -6.80
CA THR A 340 6.65 -10.86 -6.99
C THR A 340 6.03 -11.28 -5.66
N LEU A 341 4.75 -11.62 -5.66
CA LEU A 341 4.04 -12.23 -4.52
C LEU A 341 4.80 -13.45 -3.96
N GLU A 342 5.30 -14.32 -4.84
CA GLU A 342 6.05 -15.52 -4.45
C GLU A 342 7.27 -15.19 -3.56
N LYS A 343 8.12 -14.25 -4.00
CA LYS A 343 9.29 -13.80 -3.22
C LYS A 343 8.89 -13.23 -1.86
N MET A 344 7.86 -12.38 -1.81
CA MET A 344 7.36 -11.82 -0.55
C MET A 344 6.87 -12.92 0.40
N VAL A 345 6.11 -13.87 -0.11
CA VAL A 345 5.55 -15.00 0.66
C VAL A 345 6.67 -15.91 1.17
N ASN A 346 7.60 -16.32 0.31
CA ASN A 346 8.70 -17.21 0.68
C ASN A 346 9.58 -16.58 1.76
N ARG A 347 9.92 -15.29 1.61
CA ARG A 347 10.69 -14.58 2.63
C ARG A 347 9.92 -14.44 3.95
N THR A 348 8.61 -14.23 3.89
CA THR A 348 7.75 -14.20 5.08
C THR A 348 7.69 -15.57 5.76
N ARG A 349 7.60 -16.67 5.00
CA ARG A 349 7.65 -18.04 5.52
C ARG A 349 8.95 -18.35 6.23
N GLU A 350 10.09 -17.95 5.68
CA GLU A 350 11.39 -18.12 6.33
C GLU A 350 11.41 -17.46 7.72
N ILE A 351 10.83 -16.26 7.84
CA ILE A 351 10.73 -15.54 9.11
C ILE A 351 9.79 -16.28 10.08
N TYR A 352 8.69 -16.85 9.58
CA TYR A 352 7.80 -17.68 10.39
C TYR A 352 8.52 -18.90 10.93
N HIS A 353 9.26 -19.61 10.09
CA HIS A 353 10.05 -20.78 10.48
C HIS A 353 11.13 -20.42 11.51
N GLN A 354 11.82 -19.29 11.35
CA GLN A 354 12.79 -18.81 12.34
C GLN A 354 12.11 -18.47 13.68
N ALA A 355 10.95 -17.81 13.63
CA ALA A 355 10.19 -17.46 14.82
C ALA A 355 9.66 -18.69 15.57
N LEU A 356 9.31 -19.77 14.86
CA LEU A 356 8.87 -21.05 15.42
C LEU A 356 10.05 -21.94 15.85
N GLY A 357 11.17 -21.93 15.13
CA GLY A 357 12.35 -22.75 15.40
C GLY A 357 13.13 -22.28 16.62
N ASN A 358 13.14 -20.98 16.90
CA ASN A 358 13.72 -20.38 18.10
C ASN A 358 12.88 -20.65 19.38
N LEU A 359 11.82 -21.46 19.29
CA LEU A 359 10.95 -21.81 20.43
C LEU A 359 11.36 -23.10 21.14
N ARG A 360 12.40 -23.77 20.66
CA ARG A 360 12.96 -24.99 21.26
C ARG A 360 13.85 -24.68 22.45
#